data_AF-A0A382I2W5-F1
#
_entry.id   AF-A0A382I2W5-F1
#
_cell.length_a   1.000
_cell.length_b   1.000
_cell.length_c   1.000
_cell.angle_alpha   90.00
_cell.angle_beta   90.00
_cell.angle_gamma   90.00
#
_symmetry.space_group_name_H-M   'P 1'
#
loop_
_entity.id
_entity.type
_entity.pdbx_description
1 polymer ?
#
loop_
_entity_poly.entity_id
_entity_poly.type
_entity_poly.pdbx_seq_one_letter_code
_entity_poly.pdbx_strand_id
1 'polypeptide(L)'
;MEKFYTAYFSYWKRAFFLLLAIALLFPSKALAQDVLVADKTVGAGVNEPDEQRFNANNLTLTNNGTIDPGGNRAINNNAGNTGITIINNAGATITSTANATIRSILAGGNDLTITNSGTIQTTASNQAIQVKNDTNFTLTNNAGGVISGVGSAINFVTVGGTINNSGTISTSATNGQAIQVSEGTGLTINNNAGGVISADQIAVRVFDNNTITNRGTISSATQSINLRGDNNTITLKEGSILVGSIGLNATATTGNILKIEQGYGQAYFYETIGTGSYTVEDLSGNAIVKGSAASVGQGAQETVDERLGLRTFNLRSALKRYSVFSKDLIEDELYVEPFSYYSKRGSNSSILSYDNYGYGLNLIYPKSNKLDLILTVEKSELAIQRDHDVSNTNFLAGFNARDFLSIGSWKASGFFVAGMGW
;
A
#
# COMPACT_ATOMS: atom_id res chain seq x y z
N MET A 1 -35.87 80.44 -43.40
CA MET A 1 -34.56 80.49 -42.74
C MET A 1 -34.61 79.57 -41.54
N GLU A 2 -34.11 78.35 -41.74
CA GLU A 2 -33.92 77.32 -40.72
C GLU A 2 -32.88 77.76 -39.69
N LYS A 3 -33.09 77.43 -38.42
CA LYS A 3 -32.00 77.16 -37.48
C LYS A 3 -32.39 75.98 -36.58
N PHE A 4 -32.03 74.79 -37.04
CA PHE A 4 -31.93 73.59 -36.20
C PHE A 4 -30.87 73.83 -35.13
N TYR A 5 -31.27 73.88 -33.85
CA TYR A 5 -30.35 73.82 -32.72
C TYR A 5 -30.03 72.36 -32.44
N THR A 6 -28.99 71.83 -33.09
CA THR A 6 -28.41 70.54 -32.73
C THR A 6 -27.61 70.72 -31.44
N ALA A 7 -28.09 70.13 -30.34
CA ALA A 7 -27.35 70.07 -29.09
C ALA A 7 -26.04 69.30 -29.30
N TYR A 8 -24.93 70.02 -29.40
CA TYR A 8 -23.58 69.47 -29.43
C TYR A 8 -23.27 68.87 -28.05
N PHE A 9 -23.61 67.59 -27.85
CA PHE A 9 -23.05 66.82 -26.76
C PHE A 9 -21.55 66.69 -27.02
N SER A 10 -20.73 67.37 -26.19
CA SER A 10 -19.27 67.31 -26.24
C SER A 10 -18.79 65.87 -26.38
N TYR A 11 -17.92 65.62 -27.36
CA TYR A 11 -17.36 64.29 -27.67
C TYR A 11 -16.77 63.61 -26.43
N TRP A 12 -16.19 64.42 -25.53
CA TRP A 12 -15.66 63.98 -24.24
C TRP A 12 -16.72 63.43 -23.28
N LYS A 13 -17.92 64.03 -23.26
CA LYS A 13 -19.02 63.54 -22.41
C LYS A 13 -19.52 62.18 -22.93
N ARG A 14 -19.64 62.02 -24.25
CA ARG A 14 -20.03 60.73 -24.86
C ARG A 14 -18.99 59.64 -24.60
N ALA A 15 -17.70 59.94 -24.77
CA ALA A 15 -16.62 59.01 -24.47
C ALA A 15 -16.58 58.62 -22.99
N PHE A 16 -16.80 59.57 -22.09
CA PHE A 16 -16.88 59.31 -20.64
C PHE A 16 -18.07 58.42 -20.28
N PHE A 17 -19.27 58.68 -20.83
CA PHE A 17 -20.43 57.83 -20.60
C PHE A 17 -20.27 56.43 -21.20
N LEU A 18 -19.56 56.30 -22.34
CA LEU A 18 -19.24 54.99 -22.92
C LEU A 18 -18.24 54.22 -22.04
N LEU A 19 -17.18 54.87 -21.53
CA LEU A 19 -16.23 54.26 -20.61
C LEU A 19 -16.90 53.85 -19.28
N LEU A 20 -17.79 54.69 -18.75
CA LEU A 20 -18.56 54.38 -17.55
C LEU A 20 -19.53 53.21 -17.77
N ALA A 21 -20.19 53.16 -18.94
CA ALA A 21 -21.07 52.06 -19.32
C ALA A 21 -20.30 50.75 -19.54
N ILE A 22 -19.11 50.81 -20.16
CA ILE A 22 -18.21 49.66 -20.31
C ILE A 22 -17.75 49.16 -18.93
N ALA A 23 -17.39 50.05 -18.01
CA ALA A 23 -17.03 49.68 -16.63
C ALA A 23 -18.20 49.07 -15.83
N LEU A 24 -19.44 49.47 -16.12
CA LEU A 24 -20.65 48.90 -15.50
C LEU A 24 -21.12 47.59 -16.17
N LEU A 25 -20.77 47.36 -17.45
CA LEU A 25 -21.10 46.15 -18.21
C LEU A 25 -20.11 45.00 -17.98
N PHE A 26 -18.94 45.28 -17.40
CA PHE A 26 -18.07 44.27 -16.81
C PHE A 26 -18.38 44.16 -15.32
N PRO A 27 -19.31 43.29 -14.88
CA PRO A 27 -19.31 42.92 -13.48
C PRO A 27 -17.93 42.33 -13.21
N SER A 28 -17.08 43.05 -12.47
CA SER A 28 -15.98 42.42 -11.77
C SER A 28 -16.62 41.26 -11.02
N LYS A 29 -16.25 40.01 -11.32
CA LYS A 29 -16.70 38.86 -10.54
C LYS A 29 -16.35 39.21 -9.09
N ALA A 30 -17.34 39.63 -8.31
CA ALA A 30 -17.16 39.84 -6.90
C ALA A 30 -16.72 38.48 -6.35
N LEU A 31 -15.63 38.45 -5.60
CA LEU A 31 -15.19 37.24 -4.91
C LEU A 31 -16.20 37.00 -3.79
N ALA A 32 -17.32 36.37 -4.15
CA ALA A 32 -18.39 36.06 -3.21
C ALA A 32 -17.92 34.95 -2.26
N GLN A 33 -18.37 35.07 -1.02
CA GLN A 33 -17.98 34.22 0.09
C GLN A 33 -19.25 33.82 0.83
N ASP A 34 -19.42 32.52 1.04
CA ASP A 34 -20.41 31.99 1.94
C ASP A 34 -19.80 31.78 3.32
N VAL A 35 -20.42 32.36 4.34
CA VAL A 35 -19.95 32.32 5.72
C VAL A 35 -20.72 31.25 6.47
N LEU A 36 -20.08 30.10 6.65
CA LEU A 36 -20.67 28.93 7.29
C LEU A 36 -20.69 29.10 8.80
N VAL A 37 -21.91 29.17 9.34
CA VAL A 37 -22.21 29.14 10.79
C VAL A 37 -23.00 27.90 11.20
N ALA A 38 -23.30 27.03 10.24
CA ALA A 38 -23.97 25.75 10.39
C ALA A 38 -23.45 24.80 9.30
N ASP A 39 -23.77 23.51 9.42
CA ASP A 39 -23.45 22.51 8.41
C ASP A 39 -24.04 22.89 7.05
N LYS A 40 -23.30 22.58 5.98
CA LYS A 40 -23.73 22.84 4.60
C LYS A 40 -23.57 21.60 3.74
N THR A 41 -24.55 21.41 2.84
CA THR A 41 -24.48 20.42 1.78
C THR A 41 -24.58 21.10 0.42
N VAL A 42 -23.58 20.89 -0.45
CA VAL A 42 -23.66 21.23 -1.88
C VAL A 42 -24.21 20.01 -2.61
N GLY A 43 -25.34 20.19 -3.29
CA GLY A 43 -26.08 19.11 -3.96
C GLY A 43 -25.41 18.60 -5.23
N ALA A 44 -25.77 17.39 -5.66
CA ALA A 44 -25.29 16.84 -6.92
C ALA A 44 -25.75 17.69 -8.11
N GLY A 45 -24.85 17.94 -9.07
CA GLY A 45 -25.11 18.80 -10.23
C GLY A 45 -25.16 20.31 -9.91
N VAL A 46 -24.97 20.71 -8.65
CA VAL A 46 -24.85 22.12 -8.26
C VAL A 46 -23.43 22.60 -8.55
N ASN A 47 -23.32 23.81 -9.13
CA ASN A 47 -22.08 24.56 -9.20
C ASN A 47 -22.16 25.68 -8.16
N GLU A 48 -21.35 25.58 -7.12
CA GLU A 48 -21.19 26.54 -6.03
C GLU A 48 -20.02 27.48 -6.35
N PRO A 49 -20.30 28.73 -6.76
CA PRO A 49 -19.27 29.67 -7.19
C PRO A 49 -18.67 30.48 -6.04
N ASP A 50 -19.11 30.27 -4.80
CA ASP A 50 -18.66 31.07 -3.66
C ASP A 50 -17.58 30.33 -2.86
N GLU A 51 -16.64 31.09 -2.27
CA GLU A 51 -15.72 30.52 -1.29
C GLU A 51 -16.50 30.05 -0.06
N GLN A 52 -16.30 28.81 0.37
CA GLN A 52 -16.90 28.26 1.58
C GLN A 52 -16.00 28.58 2.79
N ARG A 53 -16.38 29.59 3.58
CA ARG A 53 -15.61 30.04 4.75
C ARG A 53 -16.26 29.60 6.06
N PHE A 54 -15.54 28.81 6.84
CA PHE A 54 -15.98 28.44 8.18
C PHE A 54 -15.86 29.61 9.16
N ASN A 55 -16.90 29.80 9.98
CA ASN A 55 -16.98 30.84 11.00
C ASN A 55 -17.56 30.34 12.34
N ALA A 56 -17.63 29.02 12.52
CA ALA A 56 -17.91 28.38 13.79
C ALA A 56 -17.18 27.02 13.86
N ASN A 57 -17.04 26.49 15.07
CA ASN A 57 -16.47 25.16 15.31
C ASN A 57 -17.45 24.04 14.98
N ASN A 58 -16.95 22.83 14.83
CA ASN A 58 -17.72 21.58 14.70
C ASN A 58 -18.70 21.59 13.52
N LEU A 59 -18.29 22.22 12.42
CA LEU A 59 -19.10 22.29 11.20
C LEU A 59 -18.66 21.25 10.18
N THR A 60 -19.65 20.73 9.47
CA THR A 60 -19.47 19.80 8.36
C THR A 60 -19.89 20.44 7.04
N LEU A 61 -19.00 20.40 6.06
CA LEU A 61 -19.30 20.70 4.66
C LEU A 61 -19.31 19.39 3.86
N THR A 62 -20.48 19.03 3.32
CA THR A 62 -20.64 17.87 2.44
C THR A 62 -20.81 18.34 1.00
N ASN A 63 -19.90 17.93 0.11
CA ASN A 63 -19.95 18.24 -1.30
C ASN A 63 -20.35 17.02 -2.13
N ASN A 64 -21.42 17.16 -2.93
CA ASN A 64 -21.85 16.22 -3.95
C ASN A 64 -21.78 16.82 -5.37
N GLY A 65 -21.47 18.11 -5.49
CA GLY A 65 -21.43 18.86 -6.75
C GLY A 65 -20.05 19.44 -7.04
N THR A 66 -20.01 20.63 -7.61
CA THR A 66 -18.78 21.37 -7.91
C THR A 66 -18.69 22.61 -7.03
N ILE A 67 -17.61 22.77 -6.28
CA ILE A 67 -17.25 24.04 -5.61
C ILE A 67 -16.08 24.65 -6.39
N ASP A 68 -16.34 25.75 -7.08
CA ASP A 68 -15.36 26.45 -7.92
C ASP A 68 -15.58 27.98 -7.88
N PRO A 69 -14.97 28.68 -6.93
CA PRO A 69 -14.99 30.13 -6.90
C PRO A 69 -13.96 30.78 -7.84
N GLY A 70 -13.33 29.99 -8.71
CA GLY A 70 -12.31 30.44 -9.64
C GLY A 70 -11.08 30.99 -8.91
N GLY A 71 -10.92 32.31 -8.91
CA GLY A 71 -9.74 32.97 -8.37
C GLY A 71 -9.61 32.90 -6.84
N ASN A 72 -10.68 32.58 -6.12
CA ASN A 72 -10.61 32.44 -4.66
C ASN A 72 -10.29 31.01 -4.21
N ARG A 73 -10.22 30.76 -2.90
CA ARG A 73 -10.14 29.41 -2.34
C ARG A 73 -11.52 28.78 -2.42
N ALA A 74 -11.61 27.49 -2.68
CA ALA A 74 -12.88 26.79 -2.60
C ALA A 74 -13.34 26.66 -1.15
N ILE A 75 -12.42 26.33 -0.23
CA ILE A 75 -12.70 26.18 1.19
C ILE A 75 -11.65 26.92 2.02
N ASN A 76 -12.11 27.68 3.01
CA ASN A 76 -11.27 28.52 3.86
C ASN A 76 -11.62 28.36 5.35
N ASN A 77 -10.73 27.73 6.11
CA ASN A 77 -10.77 27.67 7.56
C ASN A 77 -9.59 28.44 8.19
N ASN A 78 -9.57 29.76 7.98
CA ASN A 78 -8.52 30.63 8.51
C ASN A 78 -8.89 31.31 9.84
N ALA A 79 -10.12 31.16 10.33
CA ALA A 79 -10.55 31.77 11.58
C ALA A 79 -10.15 30.95 12.82
N GLY A 80 -9.40 29.85 12.64
CA GLY A 80 -8.98 28.98 13.72
C GLY A 80 -10.07 28.06 14.25
N ASN A 81 -11.13 27.80 13.46
CA ASN A 81 -12.21 26.93 13.90
C ASN A 81 -11.75 25.47 14.00
N THR A 82 -12.17 24.78 15.04
CA THR A 82 -11.84 23.37 15.33
C THR A 82 -12.98 22.42 15.00
N GLY A 83 -12.69 21.12 14.90
CA GLY A 83 -13.69 20.09 14.62
C GLY A 83 -14.34 20.21 13.24
N ILE A 84 -13.66 20.87 12.30
CA ILE A 84 -14.18 21.06 10.94
C ILE A 84 -14.06 19.75 10.15
N THR A 85 -15.16 19.35 9.52
CA THR A 85 -15.21 18.18 8.64
C THR A 85 -15.55 18.60 7.22
N ILE A 86 -14.74 18.16 6.25
CA ILE A 86 -14.97 18.36 4.82
C ILE A 86 -15.13 16.98 4.17
N ILE A 87 -16.27 16.75 3.53
CA ILE A 87 -16.56 15.50 2.83
C ILE A 87 -16.76 15.83 1.35
N ASN A 88 -15.90 15.30 0.49
CA ASN A 88 -16.05 15.39 -0.96
C ASN A 88 -16.44 14.01 -1.51
N ASN A 89 -17.71 13.84 -1.84
CA ASN A 89 -18.24 12.56 -2.29
C ASN A 89 -17.78 12.18 -3.70
N ALA A 90 -17.97 10.92 -4.06
CA ALA A 90 -17.61 10.44 -5.38
C ALA A 90 -18.32 11.23 -6.49
N GLY A 91 -17.58 11.59 -7.54
CA GLY A 91 -18.06 12.44 -8.64
C GLY A 91 -18.11 13.95 -8.32
N ALA A 92 -17.93 14.35 -7.06
CA ALA A 92 -17.90 15.76 -6.66
C ALA A 92 -16.51 16.37 -6.88
N THR A 93 -16.47 17.68 -7.15
CA THR A 93 -15.23 18.42 -7.43
C THR A 93 -15.12 19.64 -6.52
N ILE A 94 -13.94 19.84 -5.94
CA ILE A 94 -13.55 21.06 -5.23
C ILE A 94 -12.32 21.60 -5.96
N THR A 95 -12.41 22.78 -6.53
CA THR A 95 -11.34 23.34 -7.37
C THR A 95 -11.17 24.85 -7.19
N SER A 96 -9.96 25.33 -7.45
CA SER A 96 -9.62 26.77 -7.53
C SER A 96 -8.51 26.99 -8.56
N THR A 97 -8.35 28.23 -9.00
CA THR A 97 -7.36 28.59 -10.03
C THR A 97 -6.19 29.42 -9.48
N ALA A 98 -6.37 30.31 -8.51
CA ALA A 98 -5.28 31.21 -8.07
C ALA A 98 -4.78 30.97 -6.64
N ASN A 99 -5.62 30.43 -5.75
CA ASN A 99 -5.27 30.16 -4.36
C ASN A 99 -5.27 28.66 -4.06
N ALA A 100 -4.75 28.28 -2.89
CA ALA A 100 -4.92 26.91 -2.41
C ALA A 100 -6.41 26.53 -2.37
N THR A 101 -6.75 25.37 -2.92
CA THR A 101 -8.15 24.93 -3.05
C THR A 101 -8.81 24.83 -1.70
N ILE A 102 -8.15 24.15 -0.77
CA ILE A 102 -8.52 24.08 0.64
C ILE A 102 -7.39 24.70 1.44
N ARG A 103 -7.72 25.69 2.26
CA ARG A 103 -6.77 26.26 3.21
C ARG A 103 -7.34 26.23 4.62
N SER A 104 -6.55 25.67 5.53
CA SER A 104 -6.82 25.71 6.96
C SER A 104 -5.61 26.25 7.70
N ILE A 105 -5.81 27.32 8.44
CA ILE A 105 -4.80 27.88 9.34
C ILE A 105 -5.44 27.94 10.72
N LEU A 106 -4.96 27.08 11.61
CA LEU A 106 -5.43 27.05 12.97
C LEU A 106 -4.54 27.93 13.86
N ALA A 107 -5.17 28.66 14.77
CA ALA A 107 -4.48 29.48 15.77
C ALA A 107 -4.71 28.85 17.14
N GLY A 108 -4.05 27.72 17.40
CA GLY A 108 -4.19 26.96 18.65
C GLY A 108 -5.36 25.98 18.70
N GLY A 109 -6.05 25.76 17.57
CA GLY A 109 -7.07 24.74 17.39
C GLY A 109 -6.53 23.54 16.61
N ASN A 110 -7.14 22.36 16.77
CA ASN A 110 -6.79 21.14 16.05
C ASN A 110 -8.06 20.49 15.44
N ASP A 111 -7.88 19.41 14.70
CA ASP A 111 -8.94 18.47 14.28
C ASP A 111 -9.66 18.82 12.96
N LEU A 112 -8.95 19.32 11.95
CA LEU A 112 -9.49 19.31 10.58
C LEU A 112 -9.55 17.88 10.05
N THR A 113 -10.74 17.45 9.65
CA THR A 113 -10.97 16.17 8.97
C THR A 113 -11.37 16.40 7.53
N ILE A 114 -10.68 15.73 6.60
CA ILE A 114 -11.02 15.72 5.17
C ILE A 114 -11.24 14.27 4.74
N THR A 115 -12.39 13.98 4.16
CA THR A 115 -12.69 12.71 3.48
C THR A 115 -12.94 12.98 2.01
N ASN A 116 -12.12 12.41 1.13
CA ASN A 116 -12.22 12.61 -0.31
C ASN A 116 -12.47 11.29 -1.04
N SER A 117 -13.53 11.24 -1.83
CA SER A 117 -13.81 10.19 -2.82
C SER A 117 -14.02 10.77 -4.23
N GLY A 118 -14.05 12.10 -4.36
CA GLY A 118 -14.11 12.84 -5.62
C GLY A 118 -12.77 13.49 -5.97
N THR A 119 -12.81 14.67 -6.56
CA THR A 119 -11.62 15.43 -6.98
C THR A 119 -11.42 16.69 -6.13
N ILE A 120 -10.25 16.84 -5.52
CA ILE A 120 -9.77 18.09 -4.92
C ILE A 120 -8.55 18.54 -5.71
N GLN A 121 -8.63 19.65 -6.43
CA GLN A 121 -7.54 20.06 -7.29
C GLN A 121 -7.32 21.57 -7.33
N THR A 122 -6.09 21.97 -7.62
CA THR A 122 -5.80 23.33 -8.10
C THR A 122 -5.26 23.23 -9.52
N THR A 123 -5.73 24.10 -10.41
CA THR A 123 -5.33 24.08 -11.82
C THR A 123 -4.23 25.08 -12.16
N ALA A 124 -3.98 26.08 -11.30
CA ALA A 124 -2.90 27.06 -11.51
C ALA A 124 -2.21 27.55 -10.22
N SER A 125 -2.84 27.41 -9.04
CA SER A 125 -2.15 27.68 -7.77
C SER A 125 -1.18 26.58 -7.39
N ASN A 126 -0.24 26.90 -6.50
CA ASN A 126 0.81 25.98 -6.09
C ASN A 126 0.27 24.74 -5.37
N GLN A 127 -0.73 24.88 -4.48
CA GLN A 127 -1.09 23.85 -3.49
C GLN A 127 -2.58 23.48 -3.56
N ALA A 128 -2.96 22.21 -3.58
CA ALA A 128 -4.40 21.87 -3.52
C ALA A 128 -4.93 22.00 -2.08
N ILE A 129 -4.20 21.41 -1.12
CA ILE A 129 -4.52 21.50 0.30
C ILE A 129 -3.35 22.16 1.03
N GLN A 130 -3.63 23.23 1.77
CA GLN A 130 -2.67 23.85 2.69
C GLN A 130 -3.19 23.76 4.12
N VAL A 131 -2.42 23.11 5.00
CA VAL A 131 -2.74 23.00 6.43
C VAL A 131 -1.60 23.60 7.24
N LYS A 132 -1.96 24.44 8.21
CA LYS A 132 -1.01 25.06 9.13
C LYS A 132 -1.48 24.95 10.57
N ASN A 133 -0.56 24.60 11.48
CA ASN A 133 -0.76 24.55 12.93
C ASN A 133 -1.90 23.62 13.38
N ASP A 134 -2.12 22.51 12.67
CA ASP A 134 -3.05 21.46 13.10
C ASP A 134 -2.25 20.24 13.52
N THR A 135 -2.32 19.85 14.78
CA THR A 135 -1.57 18.67 15.27
C THR A 135 -2.35 17.37 15.17
N ASN A 136 -3.65 17.44 14.87
CA ASN A 136 -4.56 16.29 14.80
C ASN A 136 -5.29 16.22 13.45
N PHE A 137 -4.66 16.74 12.38
CA PHE A 137 -5.21 16.69 11.04
C PHE A 137 -5.48 15.24 10.62
N THR A 138 -6.63 15.00 10.00
CA THR A 138 -6.96 13.69 9.41
C THR A 138 -7.40 13.86 7.96
N LEU A 139 -6.70 13.21 7.04
CA LEU A 139 -7.10 13.08 5.64
C LEU A 139 -7.32 11.62 5.29
N THR A 140 -8.48 11.32 4.73
CA THR A 140 -8.75 10.04 4.08
C THR A 140 -9.05 10.28 2.61
N ASN A 141 -8.13 9.89 1.74
CA ASN A 141 -8.37 9.84 0.29
C ASN A 141 -8.76 8.42 -0.10
N ASN A 142 -10.05 8.18 -0.28
CA ASN A 142 -10.61 6.89 -0.61
C ASN A 142 -10.19 6.42 -2.00
N ALA A 143 -10.36 5.13 -2.28
CA ALA A 143 -10.15 4.59 -3.62
C ALA A 143 -11.00 5.36 -4.65
N GLY A 144 -10.37 5.73 -5.78
CA GLY A 144 -10.97 6.60 -6.80
C GLY A 144 -10.92 8.11 -6.50
N GLY A 145 -10.61 8.51 -5.27
CA GLY A 145 -10.41 9.91 -4.91
C GLY A 145 -9.11 10.47 -5.48
N VAL A 146 -9.17 11.70 -5.98
CA VAL A 146 -8.02 12.42 -6.57
C VAL A 146 -7.75 13.69 -5.77
N ILE A 147 -6.49 13.87 -5.37
CA ILE A 147 -5.98 15.14 -4.82
C ILE A 147 -4.79 15.55 -5.69
N SER A 148 -4.91 16.67 -6.40
CA SER A 148 -3.86 17.10 -7.33
C SER A 148 -3.55 18.58 -7.24
N GLY A 149 -2.27 18.91 -7.05
CA GLY A 149 -1.82 20.30 -7.09
C GLY A 149 -0.80 20.58 -8.19
N VAL A 150 -0.50 21.84 -8.45
CA VAL A 150 0.52 22.18 -9.45
C VAL A 150 1.90 21.89 -8.87
N GLY A 151 2.30 22.59 -7.80
CA GLY A 151 3.59 22.35 -7.14
C GLY A 151 3.50 21.47 -5.90
N SER A 152 2.38 21.42 -5.18
CA SER A 152 2.13 20.40 -4.15
C SER A 152 0.67 20.00 -4.10
N ALA A 153 0.37 18.70 -3.96
CA ALA A 153 -1.00 18.28 -3.71
C ALA A 153 -1.40 18.70 -2.29
N ILE A 154 -0.52 18.42 -1.32
CA ILE A 154 -0.73 18.73 0.08
C ILE A 154 0.53 19.37 0.63
N ASN A 155 0.39 20.55 1.24
CA ASN A 155 1.47 21.25 1.92
C ASN A 155 1.13 21.52 3.38
N PHE A 156 2.07 21.14 4.24
CA PHE A 156 2.01 21.29 5.68
C PHE A 156 3.02 22.29 6.18
N VAL A 157 2.57 23.14 7.10
CA VAL A 157 3.42 24.06 7.87
C VAL A 157 3.13 23.78 9.35
N THR A 158 4.12 23.31 10.11
CA THR A 158 4.00 23.05 11.57
C THR A 158 2.76 22.20 11.93
N VAL A 159 2.74 20.93 11.50
CA VAL A 159 1.57 20.03 11.60
C VAL A 159 1.99 18.64 12.08
N GLY A 160 1.07 17.98 12.79
CA GLY A 160 1.03 16.53 13.03
C GLY A 160 -0.31 15.94 12.56
N GLY A 161 -0.48 14.62 12.58
CA GLY A 161 -1.75 13.99 12.20
C GLY A 161 -1.60 12.79 11.29
N THR A 162 -2.64 12.44 10.54
CA THR A 162 -2.68 11.22 9.72
C THR A 162 -3.22 11.48 8.31
N ILE A 163 -2.53 10.93 7.30
CA ILE A 163 -3.01 10.81 5.93
C ILE A 163 -3.19 9.32 5.62
N ASN A 164 -4.39 8.92 5.22
CA ASN A 164 -4.70 7.60 4.71
C ASN A 164 -5.05 7.71 3.24
N ASN A 165 -4.17 7.24 2.36
CA ASN A 165 -4.35 7.30 0.92
C ASN A 165 -4.62 5.92 0.33
N SER A 166 -5.78 5.74 -0.28
CA SER A 166 -6.12 4.60 -1.15
C SER A 166 -6.48 5.06 -2.58
N GLY A 167 -6.52 6.37 -2.83
CA GLY A 167 -6.71 6.98 -4.15
C GLY A 167 -5.41 7.52 -4.72
N THR A 168 -5.47 8.65 -5.44
CA THR A 168 -4.32 9.30 -6.05
C THR A 168 -4.02 10.66 -5.42
N ILE A 169 -2.77 10.88 -5.01
CA ILE A 169 -2.23 12.17 -4.60
C ILE A 169 -1.10 12.51 -5.57
N SER A 170 -1.21 13.60 -6.32
CA SER A 170 -0.24 13.90 -7.38
C SER A 170 0.04 15.37 -7.66
N THR A 171 1.13 15.65 -8.37
CA THR A 171 1.44 16.98 -8.88
C THR A 171 1.68 17.00 -10.38
N SER A 172 1.44 18.15 -11.01
CA SER A 172 1.68 18.34 -12.45
C SER A 172 2.93 19.14 -12.79
N ALA A 173 3.54 19.87 -11.84
CA ALA A 173 4.77 20.61 -12.10
C ALA A 173 6.00 19.71 -12.02
N THR A 174 6.99 20.01 -12.86
CA THR A 174 8.28 19.28 -12.93
C THR A 174 9.11 19.38 -11.66
N ASN A 175 8.95 20.47 -10.90
CA ASN A 175 9.55 20.68 -9.58
C ASN A 175 8.57 20.35 -8.43
N GLY A 176 7.46 19.67 -8.73
CA GLY A 176 6.38 19.41 -7.80
C GLY A 176 6.76 18.43 -6.69
N GLN A 177 6.16 18.63 -5.52
CA GLN A 177 6.20 17.72 -4.40
C GLN A 177 4.80 17.30 -3.97
N ALA A 178 4.39 16.05 -4.17
CA ALA A 178 3.01 15.63 -3.92
C ALA A 178 2.58 15.87 -2.48
N ILE A 179 3.37 15.40 -1.52
CA ILE A 179 3.22 15.74 -0.10
C ILE A 179 4.47 16.48 0.37
N GLN A 180 4.30 17.72 0.82
CA GLN A 180 5.37 18.53 1.37
C GLN A 180 5.08 18.87 2.84
N VAL A 181 6.01 18.52 3.73
CA VAL A 181 6.10 19.08 5.07
C VAL A 181 7.23 20.11 5.07
N SER A 182 6.93 21.34 5.50
CA SER A 182 7.91 22.43 5.48
C SER A 182 8.68 22.57 6.79
N GLU A 183 8.01 22.43 7.95
CA GLU A 183 8.61 22.69 9.29
C GLU A 183 7.87 21.92 10.41
N GLY A 184 7.28 20.74 10.13
CA GLY A 184 6.39 20.00 11.04
C GLY A 184 6.92 18.62 11.48
N THR A 185 6.36 18.11 12.58
CA THR A 185 6.70 16.80 13.16
C THR A 185 5.45 15.99 13.52
N GLY A 186 5.57 14.67 13.57
CA GLY A 186 4.48 13.79 14.02
C GLY A 186 3.40 13.51 12.97
N LEU A 187 3.67 13.74 11.68
CA LEU A 187 2.77 13.33 10.61
C LEU A 187 2.94 11.82 10.33
N THR A 188 1.82 11.12 10.24
CA THR A 188 1.74 9.73 9.80
C THR A 188 1.12 9.68 8.41
N ILE A 189 1.84 9.11 7.44
CA ILE A 189 1.41 8.94 6.06
C ILE A 189 1.26 7.45 5.78
N ASN A 190 0.03 6.99 5.59
CA ASN A 190 -0.30 5.63 5.21
C ASN A 190 -0.75 5.61 3.75
N ASN A 191 0.14 5.17 2.86
CA ASN A 191 -0.23 4.86 1.49
C ASN A 191 -0.68 3.40 1.42
N ASN A 192 -1.99 3.19 1.45
CA ASN A 192 -2.62 1.88 1.48
C ASN A 192 -2.47 1.14 0.13
N ALA A 193 -2.84 -0.14 0.12
CA ALA A 193 -2.86 -0.93 -1.11
C ALA A 193 -3.74 -0.26 -2.18
N GLY A 194 -3.23 -0.17 -3.40
CA GLY A 194 -3.86 0.57 -4.52
C GLY A 194 -3.70 2.09 -4.47
N GLY A 195 -3.24 2.66 -3.35
CA GLY A 195 -2.94 4.08 -3.23
C GLY A 195 -1.71 4.49 -4.05
N VAL A 196 -1.81 5.65 -4.71
CA VAL A 196 -0.73 6.23 -5.51
C VAL A 196 -0.37 7.61 -4.97
N ILE A 197 0.90 7.82 -4.67
CA ILE A 197 1.50 9.13 -4.41
C ILE A 197 2.56 9.37 -5.48
N SER A 198 2.41 10.41 -6.29
CA SER A 198 3.30 10.62 -7.45
C SER A 198 3.62 12.08 -7.71
N ALA A 199 4.88 12.38 -8.02
CA ALA A 199 5.31 13.72 -8.43
C ALA A 199 6.53 13.63 -9.33
N ASP A 200 6.78 14.65 -10.16
CA ASP A 200 7.98 14.67 -11.00
C ASP A 200 9.26 14.82 -10.16
N GLN A 201 9.28 15.72 -9.17
CA GLN A 201 10.47 15.93 -8.34
C GLN A 201 10.46 15.07 -7.08
N ILE A 202 9.52 15.26 -6.14
CA ILE A 202 9.54 14.51 -4.88
C ILE A 202 8.15 14.02 -4.51
N ALA A 203 7.92 12.71 -4.39
CA ALA A 203 6.59 12.25 -4.04
C ALA A 203 6.23 12.62 -2.58
N VAL A 204 7.14 12.37 -1.64
CA VAL A 204 6.95 12.72 -0.22
C VAL A 204 8.19 13.39 0.35
N ARG A 205 8.07 14.62 0.88
CA ARG A 205 9.12 15.34 1.61
C ARG A 205 8.71 15.55 3.06
N VAL A 206 9.54 15.11 4.01
CA VAL A 206 9.30 15.22 5.45
C VAL A 206 10.49 15.81 6.20
N PHE A 207 10.22 16.43 7.36
CA PHE A 207 11.23 16.96 8.30
C PHE A 207 11.44 15.98 9.45
N ASP A 208 11.25 16.35 10.71
CA ASP A 208 11.62 15.51 11.86
C ASP A 208 10.45 14.67 12.36
N ASN A 209 10.72 13.46 12.85
CA ASN A 209 9.76 12.61 13.57
C ASN A 209 8.46 12.29 12.80
N ASN A 210 8.55 11.97 11.51
CA ASN A 210 7.40 11.56 10.69
C ASN A 210 7.42 10.06 10.42
N THR A 211 6.25 9.46 10.23
CA THR A 211 6.10 8.04 9.89
C THR A 211 5.48 7.91 8.51
N ILE A 212 6.08 7.11 7.64
CA ILE A 212 5.58 6.79 6.31
C ILE A 212 5.42 5.27 6.24
N THR A 213 4.20 4.78 6.06
CA THR A 213 3.92 3.37 5.78
C THR A 213 3.42 3.24 4.36
N ASN A 214 4.09 2.43 3.54
CA ASN A 214 3.69 2.15 2.18
C ASN A 214 3.18 0.70 2.05
N ARG A 215 2.09 0.54 1.30
CA ARG A 215 1.51 -0.71 0.78
C ARG A 215 1.05 -0.54 -0.68
N GLY A 216 1.21 0.66 -1.25
CA GLY A 216 0.86 0.99 -2.62
C GLY A 216 2.08 1.54 -3.36
N THR A 217 1.87 2.53 -4.22
CA THR A 217 2.92 3.12 -5.05
C THR A 217 3.29 4.52 -4.56
N ILE A 218 4.57 4.74 -4.27
CA ILE A 218 5.16 6.08 -4.10
C ILE A 218 6.22 6.25 -5.19
N SER A 219 6.00 7.21 -6.10
CA SER A 219 6.77 7.32 -7.33
C SER A 219 7.21 8.74 -7.65
N SER A 220 8.44 8.88 -8.11
CA SER A 220 8.97 10.12 -8.64
C SER A 220 10.10 9.87 -9.63
N ALA A 221 10.34 10.81 -10.54
CA ALA A 221 11.47 10.77 -11.46
C ALA A 221 12.82 11.03 -10.75
N THR A 222 12.81 11.61 -9.53
CA THR A 222 14.04 11.84 -8.77
C THR A 222 14.02 11.17 -7.40
N GLN A 223 13.16 11.62 -6.48
CA GLN A 223 13.13 11.11 -5.11
C GLN A 223 11.72 10.65 -4.74
N SER A 224 11.53 9.36 -4.51
CA SER A 224 10.25 8.85 -4.00
C SER A 224 9.95 9.43 -2.63
N ILE A 225 10.95 9.42 -1.75
CA ILE A 225 10.88 9.98 -0.41
C ILE A 225 12.11 10.84 -0.15
N ASN A 226 11.94 12.01 0.43
CA ASN A 226 13.02 12.90 0.83
C ASN A 226 12.92 13.20 2.33
N LEU A 227 13.87 12.65 3.09
CA LEU A 227 14.02 12.89 4.51
C LEU A 227 14.95 14.10 4.70
N ARG A 228 14.38 15.24 5.08
CA ARG A 228 15.15 16.46 5.41
C ARG A 228 15.52 16.57 6.88
N GLY A 229 14.87 15.79 7.74
CA GLY A 229 15.06 15.81 9.18
C GLY A 229 15.39 14.46 9.81
N ASP A 230 15.45 14.47 11.14
CA ASP A 230 15.83 13.36 12.01
C ASP A 230 14.63 12.47 12.39
N ASN A 231 14.92 11.25 12.86
CA ASN A 231 13.97 10.36 13.55
C ASN A 231 12.71 10.00 12.74
N ASN A 232 12.79 9.98 11.41
CA ASN A 232 11.70 9.51 10.56
C ASN A 232 11.72 7.98 10.44
N THR A 233 10.54 7.39 10.35
CA THR A 233 10.39 5.96 10.09
C THR A 233 9.70 5.75 8.75
N ILE A 234 10.35 5.05 7.83
CA ILE A 234 9.72 4.54 6.60
C ILE A 234 9.48 3.05 6.81
N THR A 235 8.26 2.57 6.58
CA THR A 235 7.91 1.15 6.59
C THR A 235 7.42 0.74 5.22
N LEU A 236 8.18 -0.12 4.54
CA LEU A 236 7.79 -0.72 3.27
C LEU A 236 7.18 -2.08 3.56
N LYS A 237 5.85 -2.13 3.56
CA LYS A 237 5.10 -3.38 3.72
C LYS A 237 4.91 -4.08 2.39
N GLU A 238 4.52 -5.34 2.47
CA GLU A 238 4.22 -6.18 1.32
C GLU A 238 3.39 -5.46 0.26
N GLY A 239 3.84 -5.54 -1.00
CA GLY A 239 3.22 -4.86 -2.15
C GLY A 239 3.66 -3.42 -2.34
N SER A 240 4.56 -2.89 -1.48
CA SER A 240 5.16 -1.57 -1.67
C SER A 240 5.90 -1.46 -2.99
N ILE A 241 5.58 -0.42 -3.75
CA ILE A 241 6.35 0.01 -4.91
C ILE A 241 6.95 1.38 -4.62
N LEU A 242 8.28 1.46 -4.66
CA LEU A 242 9.02 2.72 -4.68
C LEU A 242 9.67 2.90 -6.05
N VAL A 243 9.39 4.03 -6.69
CA VAL A 243 10.08 4.44 -7.93
C VAL A 243 10.77 5.77 -7.67
N GLY A 244 12.09 5.80 -7.84
CA GLY A 244 12.96 6.91 -7.44
C GLY A 244 13.62 6.68 -6.08
N SER A 245 14.73 7.35 -5.83
CA SER A 245 15.59 7.09 -4.66
C SER A 245 15.01 7.70 -3.37
N ILE A 246 15.45 7.18 -2.22
CA ILE A 246 15.20 7.78 -0.90
C ILE A 246 16.32 8.79 -0.63
N GLY A 247 15.97 10.06 -0.54
CA GLY A 247 16.88 11.14 -0.22
C GLY A 247 17.14 11.28 1.28
N LEU A 248 18.42 11.34 1.65
CA LEU A 248 18.91 11.56 3.01
C LEU A 248 19.75 12.84 3.05
N ASN A 249 19.19 13.93 3.56
CA ASN A 249 19.87 15.22 3.55
C ASN A 249 21.04 15.29 4.56
N ALA A 250 22.17 15.86 4.15
CA ALA A 250 23.44 15.81 4.87
C ALA A 250 23.45 16.46 6.28
N THR A 251 22.60 17.46 6.52
CA THR A 251 22.80 18.40 7.63
C THR A 251 22.06 18.07 8.93
N ALA A 252 21.16 17.07 8.96
CA ALA A 252 20.39 16.68 10.16
C ALA A 252 19.51 15.44 9.87
N THR A 253 20.13 14.30 9.58
CA THR A 253 19.38 13.04 9.38
C THR A 253 20.07 11.89 10.11
N THR A 254 19.78 11.78 11.39
CA THR A 254 20.15 10.74 12.35
C THR A 254 18.87 10.12 12.90
N GLY A 255 18.96 8.88 13.38
CA GLY A 255 17.80 8.16 13.91
C GLY A 255 16.72 7.81 12.88
N ASN A 256 16.95 8.04 11.57
CA ASN A 256 16.04 7.61 10.54
C ASN A 256 16.09 6.08 10.38
N ILE A 257 14.92 5.45 10.29
CA ILE A 257 14.79 4.00 10.22
C ILE A 257 14.02 3.62 8.97
N LEU A 258 14.57 2.71 8.17
CA LEU A 258 13.86 2.03 7.09
C LEU A 258 13.50 0.61 7.54
N LYS A 259 12.21 0.38 7.76
CA LYS A 259 11.63 -0.90 8.13
C LYS A 259 11.11 -1.60 6.90
N ILE A 260 11.46 -2.87 6.75
CA ILE A 260 11.06 -3.69 5.62
C ILE A 260 10.20 -4.84 6.13
N GLU A 261 9.05 -5.04 5.49
CA GLU A 261 8.16 -6.18 5.68
C GLU A 261 7.85 -6.74 4.28
N GLN A 262 8.77 -7.54 3.76
CA GLN A 262 8.74 -8.08 2.40
C GLN A 262 7.71 -9.16 2.15
N GLY A 263 7.23 -9.80 3.22
CA GLY A 263 6.48 -11.04 3.05
C GLY A 263 7.35 -12.13 2.42
N TYR A 264 6.76 -13.28 2.13
CA TYR A 264 7.52 -14.44 1.68
C TYR A 264 7.82 -14.40 0.20
N GLY A 265 9.04 -14.85 -0.15
CA GLY A 265 9.44 -15.06 -1.55
C GLY A 265 9.52 -13.77 -2.36
N GLN A 266 9.58 -12.61 -1.69
CA GLN A 266 9.76 -11.31 -2.33
C GLN A 266 11.16 -10.77 -2.08
N ALA A 267 11.60 -9.92 -3.00
CA ALA A 267 12.80 -9.12 -2.84
C ALA A 267 12.42 -7.65 -3.02
N TYR A 268 13.03 -6.80 -2.21
CA TYR A 268 13.01 -5.37 -2.37
C TYR A 268 14.38 -4.84 -2.74
N PHE A 269 14.34 -3.85 -3.63
CA PHE A 269 15.47 -3.00 -3.94
C PHE A 269 15.05 -1.58 -3.65
N TYR A 270 15.93 -0.84 -2.99
CA TYR A 270 15.76 0.59 -2.78
C TYR A 270 17.11 1.26 -2.90
N GLU A 271 17.11 2.45 -3.47
CA GLU A 271 18.31 3.26 -3.56
C GLU A 271 18.20 4.40 -2.56
N THR A 272 19.30 4.70 -1.87
CA THR A 272 19.41 5.89 -1.02
C THR A 272 20.45 6.83 -1.60
N ILE A 273 20.16 8.14 -1.63
CA ILE A 273 21.10 9.18 -2.07
C ILE A 273 21.32 10.21 -0.97
N GLY A 274 22.49 10.87 -1.00
CA GLY A 274 22.92 11.82 0.02
C GLY A 274 23.85 11.21 1.06
N THR A 275 24.22 11.99 2.07
CA THR A 275 25.22 11.60 3.09
C THR A 275 24.61 11.38 4.47
N GLY A 276 23.28 11.48 4.56
CA GLY A 276 22.55 11.24 5.80
C GLY A 276 22.62 9.79 6.27
N SER A 277 22.45 9.58 7.58
CA SER A 277 22.48 8.25 8.18
C SER A 277 21.08 7.65 8.32
N TYR A 278 21.02 6.32 8.26
CA TYR A 278 19.80 5.55 8.54
C TYR A 278 20.17 4.14 9.02
N THR A 279 19.25 3.52 9.74
CA THR A 279 19.28 2.08 10.05
C THR A 279 18.24 1.34 9.21
N VAL A 280 18.46 0.05 9.01
CA VAL A 280 17.52 -0.82 8.31
C VAL A 280 17.13 -1.97 9.23
N GLU A 281 15.85 -2.29 9.28
CA GLU A 281 15.27 -3.33 10.13
C GLU A 281 14.30 -4.17 9.30
N ASP A 282 14.37 -5.49 9.40
CA ASP A 282 13.35 -6.38 8.82
C ASP A 282 12.35 -6.77 9.91
N LEU A 283 11.07 -6.50 9.65
CA LEU A 283 9.98 -6.81 10.57
C LEU A 283 9.55 -8.28 10.52
N SER A 284 10.10 -9.06 9.59
CA SER A 284 9.82 -10.49 9.44
C SER A 284 10.87 -11.37 10.14
N GLY A 285 11.87 -10.76 10.79
CA GLY A 285 12.93 -11.45 11.53
C GLY A 285 14.14 -11.88 10.69
N ASN A 286 14.24 -11.44 9.43
CA ASN A 286 15.36 -11.78 8.56
C ASN A 286 16.60 -10.90 8.83
N ALA A 287 17.78 -11.43 8.52
CA ALA A 287 18.96 -10.59 8.39
C ALA A 287 18.79 -9.67 7.18
N ILE A 288 19.08 -8.38 7.35
CA ILE A 288 18.91 -7.36 6.31
C ILE A 288 20.17 -6.50 6.18
N VAL A 289 20.46 -6.09 4.95
CA VAL A 289 21.56 -5.19 4.62
C VAL A 289 21.03 -3.97 3.87
N LYS A 290 21.83 -2.90 3.84
CA LYS A 290 21.43 -1.68 3.15
C LYS A 290 21.38 -1.88 1.62
N GLY A 291 20.39 -1.28 0.98
CA GLY A 291 20.22 -1.24 -0.48
C GLY A 291 19.44 -2.41 -1.08
N SER A 292 19.25 -3.52 -0.35
CA SER A 292 18.38 -4.61 -0.79
C SER A 292 17.98 -5.52 0.37
N ALA A 293 16.79 -6.12 0.26
CA ALA A 293 16.33 -7.18 1.13
C ALA A 293 15.73 -8.29 0.26
N ALA A 294 16.07 -9.54 0.53
CA ALA A 294 15.45 -10.67 -0.15
C ALA A 294 15.04 -11.70 0.89
N SER A 295 13.81 -12.23 0.77
CA SER A 295 13.38 -13.40 1.51
C SER A 295 13.64 -14.63 0.66
N VAL A 296 14.47 -15.55 1.13
CA VAL A 296 14.54 -16.89 0.55
C VAL A 296 13.28 -17.63 1.00
N GLY A 297 12.46 -18.07 0.06
CA GLY A 297 11.22 -18.79 0.35
C GLY A 297 11.48 -20.10 1.08
N GLN A 298 11.51 -20.06 2.41
CA GLN A 298 11.67 -21.25 3.27
C GLN A 298 10.54 -22.26 3.08
N GLY A 299 9.36 -21.82 2.64
CA GLY A 299 8.20 -22.70 2.41
C GLY A 299 8.46 -23.84 1.43
N ALA A 300 9.25 -23.64 0.37
CA ALA A 300 9.57 -24.71 -0.58
C ALA A 300 10.53 -25.76 0.01
N GLN A 301 11.47 -25.37 0.86
CA GLN A 301 12.39 -26.30 1.52
C GLN A 301 11.70 -27.08 2.63
N GLU A 302 10.94 -26.40 3.49
CA GLU A 302 10.22 -27.05 4.59
C GLU A 302 9.18 -28.07 4.13
N THR A 303 8.52 -27.82 3.00
CA THR A 303 7.48 -28.72 2.49
C THR A 303 8.04 -29.94 1.76
N VAL A 304 9.25 -29.86 1.20
CA VAL A 304 9.97 -31.03 0.67
C VAL A 304 10.31 -31.99 1.80
N ASP A 305 10.85 -31.48 2.91
CA ASP A 305 11.19 -32.28 4.08
C ASP A 305 9.97 -32.98 4.69
N GLU A 306 8.85 -32.26 4.77
CA GLU A 306 7.61 -32.82 5.32
C GLU A 306 7.01 -33.91 4.42
N ARG A 307 6.97 -33.70 3.11
CA ARG A 307 6.48 -34.71 2.15
C ARG A 307 7.35 -35.97 2.19
N LEU A 308 8.67 -35.81 2.27
CA LEU A 308 9.60 -36.92 2.45
C LEU A 308 9.32 -37.66 3.76
N GLY A 309 9.07 -36.92 4.85
CA GLY A 309 8.71 -37.48 6.16
C GLY A 309 7.41 -38.30 6.12
N LEU A 310 6.33 -37.76 5.56
CA LEU A 310 5.03 -38.42 5.45
C LEU A 310 5.10 -39.68 4.58
N ARG A 311 5.77 -39.60 3.42
CA ARG A 311 6.02 -40.74 2.54
C ARG A 311 6.81 -41.85 3.22
N THR A 312 7.89 -41.49 3.91
CA THR A 312 8.72 -42.44 4.66
C THR A 312 7.93 -43.09 5.79
N PHE A 313 7.11 -42.32 6.50
CA PHE A 313 6.23 -42.83 7.55
C PHE A 313 5.20 -43.84 7.01
N ASN A 314 4.57 -43.52 5.88
CA ASN A 314 3.58 -44.39 5.25
C ASN A 314 4.20 -45.71 4.77
N LEU A 315 5.31 -45.65 4.02
CA LEU A 315 5.99 -46.86 3.53
C LEU A 315 6.50 -47.73 4.70
N ARG A 316 7.09 -47.12 5.73
CA ARG A 316 7.54 -47.84 6.92
C ARG A 316 6.38 -48.52 7.65
N SER A 317 5.23 -47.85 7.73
CA SER A 317 4.02 -48.42 8.34
C SER A 317 3.48 -49.61 7.54
N ALA A 318 3.47 -49.52 6.21
CA ALA A 318 3.11 -50.62 5.33
C ALA A 318 4.05 -51.82 5.49
N LEU A 319 5.38 -51.58 5.49
CA LEU A 319 6.39 -52.62 5.72
C LEU A 319 6.24 -53.29 7.09
N LYS A 320 5.92 -52.52 8.14
CA LYS A 320 5.66 -53.07 9.47
C LYS A 320 4.41 -53.96 9.48
N ARG A 321 3.32 -53.55 8.84
CA ARG A 321 2.11 -54.38 8.69
C ARG A 321 2.39 -55.65 7.90
N TYR A 322 3.04 -55.51 6.75
CA TYR A 322 3.50 -56.63 5.93
C TYR A 322 4.35 -57.63 6.73
N SER A 323 5.23 -57.16 7.62
CA SER A 323 6.08 -58.05 8.44
C SER A 323 5.33 -58.93 9.45
N VAL A 324 4.08 -58.57 9.79
CA VAL A 324 3.22 -59.29 10.76
C VAL A 324 2.32 -60.32 10.07
N PHE A 325 2.10 -60.20 8.75
CA PHE A 325 1.29 -61.17 8.02
C PHE A 325 1.96 -62.56 8.00
N SER A 326 1.13 -63.60 8.14
CA SER A 326 1.56 -65.01 8.14
C SER A 326 2.22 -65.37 6.80
N LYS A 327 3.51 -65.71 6.87
CA LYS A 327 4.37 -65.97 5.70
C LYS A 327 3.95 -67.19 4.87
N ASP A 328 3.22 -68.14 5.48
CA ASP A 328 2.68 -69.33 4.80
C ASP A 328 1.61 -69.00 3.74
N LEU A 329 1.12 -67.76 3.69
CA LEU A 329 0.14 -67.28 2.71
C LEU A 329 0.72 -66.39 1.60
N ILE A 330 2.00 -66.00 1.65
CA ILE A 330 2.53 -64.89 0.82
C ILE A 330 3.81 -65.28 0.04
N GLU A 331 4.28 -66.53 0.11
CA GLU A 331 5.37 -66.96 -0.79
C GLU A 331 4.94 -66.76 -2.26
N ASP A 332 5.72 -65.97 -3.00
CA ASP A 332 5.46 -65.52 -4.38
C ASP A 332 4.21 -64.67 -4.63
N GLU A 333 3.53 -64.15 -3.58
CA GLU A 333 2.37 -63.27 -3.75
C GLU A 333 2.69 -61.78 -3.60
N LEU A 334 2.04 -60.96 -4.43
CA LEU A 334 2.15 -59.50 -4.38
C LEU A 334 1.29 -58.92 -3.26
N TYR A 335 1.91 -58.28 -2.27
CA TYR A 335 1.19 -57.49 -1.28
C TYR A 335 0.92 -56.09 -1.81
N VAL A 336 -0.36 -55.67 -1.77
CA VAL A 336 -0.80 -54.35 -2.22
C VAL A 336 -1.47 -53.61 -1.07
N GLU A 337 -1.02 -52.40 -0.77
CA GLU A 337 -1.59 -51.57 0.28
C GLU A 337 -1.86 -50.15 -0.20
N PRO A 338 -3.14 -49.74 -0.34
CA PRO A 338 -3.48 -48.36 -0.59
C PRO A 338 -3.25 -47.49 0.64
N PHE A 339 -2.88 -46.24 0.43
CA PHE A 339 -2.73 -45.26 1.49
C PHE A 339 -3.22 -43.88 1.05
N SER A 340 -3.56 -43.07 2.05
CA SER A 340 -3.82 -41.64 1.90
C SER A 340 -3.32 -40.90 3.12
N TYR A 341 -2.93 -39.65 2.97
CA TYR A 341 -2.53 -38.79 4.07
C TYR A 341 -3.02 -37.36 3.83
N TYR A 342 -3.19 -36.64 4.93
CA TYR A 342 -3.46 -35.20 4.95
C TYR A 342 -2.61 -34.58 6.05
N SER A 343 -1.96 -33.46 5.74
CA SER A 343 -1.21 -32.64 6.70
C SER A 343 -1.53 -31.18 6.43
N LYS A 344 -1.54 -30.37 7.50
CA LYS A 344 -1.78 -28.94 7.41
C LYS A 344 -0.94 -28.17 8.41
N ARG A 345 -0.60 -26.94 8.05
CA ARG A 345 0.06 -25.99 8.94
C ARG A 345 -0.53 -24.60 8.78
N GLY A 346 -0.80 -23.94 9.90
CA GLY A 346 -1.20 -22.54 9.91
C GLY A 346 -0.03 -21.60 9.59
N SER A 347 -0.33 -20.42 9.06
CA SER A 347 0.67 -19.38 8.79
C SER A 347 0.91 -18.50 10.02
N ASN A 348 2.07 -17.85 10.07
CA ASN A 348 2.33 -16.71 10.95
C ASN A 348 3.14 -15.63 10.20
N SER A 349 3.81 -14.72 10.90
CA SER A 349 4.64 -13.66 10.30
C SER A 349 5.98 -14.15 9.73
N SER A 350 6.39 -15.40 10.04
CA SER A 350 7.64 -16.01 9.57
C SER A 350 7.50 -17.41 8.93
N ILE A 351 6.32 -18.02 8.88
CA ILE A 351 6.05 -19.35 8.30
C ILE A 351 4.83 -19.31 7.36
N LEU A 352 4.97 -19.88 6.16
CA LEU A 352 3.87 -20.09 5.19
C LEU A 352 2.95 -21.24 5.63
N SER A 353 1.64 -21.02 5.45
CA SER A 353 0.66 -22.11 5.55
C SER A 353 0.76 -23.06 4.37
N TYR A 354 0.40 -24.32 4.60
CA TYR A 354 0.16 -25.27 3.53
C TYR A 354 -0.98 -26.23 3.91
N ASP A 355 -1.60 -26.76 2.86
CA ASP A 355 -2.41 -27.98 2.91
C ASP A 355 -1.75 -29.02 2.00
N ASN A 356 -1.47 -30.19 2.54
CA ASN A 356 -0.84 -31.28 1.82
C ASN A 356 -1.73 -32.50 1.88
N TYR A 357 -2.07 -33.06 0.73
CA TYR A 357 -2.78 -34.32 0.63
C TYR A 357 -2.12 -35.21 -0.41
N GLY A 358 -2.14 -36.51 -0.12
CA GLY A 358 -1.61 -37.49 -1.04
C GLY A 358 -2.31 -38.81 -0.89
N TYR A 359 -2.29 -39.58 -1.97
CA TYR A 359 -2.80 -40.94 -2.01
C TYR A 359 -1.97 -41.79 -2.96
N GLY A 360 -1.97 -43.09 -2.74
CA GLY A 360 -1.13 -43.98 -3.52
C GLY A 360 -1.27 -45.44 -3.15
N LEU A 361 -0.38 -46.23 -3.73
CA LEU A 361 -0.26 -47.66 -3.54
C LEU A 361 1.17 -48.01 -3.18
N ASN A 362 1.33 -48.82 -2.14
CA ASN A 362 2.56 -49.56 -1.87
C ASN A 362 2.39 -51.00 -2.35
N LEU A 363 3.36 -51.48 -3.12
CA LEU A 363 3.42 -52.80 -3.72
C LEU A 363 4.69 -53.47 -3.18
N ILE A 364 4.54 -54.60 -2.51
CA ILE A 364 5.66 -55.33 -1.90
C ILE A 364 5.65 -56.75 -2.46
N TYR A 365 6.73 -57.14 -3.13
CA TYR A 365 6.89 -58.47 -3.70
C TYR A 365 8.03 -59.22 -2.98
N PRO A 366 7.76 -60.35 -2.32
CA PRO A 366 8.79 -61.14 -1.63
C PRO A 366 9.68 -61.83 -2.66
N LYS A 367 10.92 -61.37 -2.83
CA LYS A 367 11.87 -62.00 -3.76
C LYS A 367 12.61 -63.17 -3.12
N SER A 368 12.83 -63.11 -1.81
CA SER A 368 13.43 -64.19 -1.01
C SER A 368 13.08 -64.05 0.48
N ASN A 369 13.45 -65.03 1.30
CA ASN A 369 13.20 -65.05 2.75
C ASN A 369 13.70 -63.82 3.51
N LYS A 370 14.67 -63.08 2.97
CA LYS A 370 15.25 -61.88 3.59
C LYS A 370 15.20 -60.62 2.73
N LEU A 371 14.70 -60.70 1.50
CA LEU A 371 14.67 -59.57 0.57
C LEU A 371 13.30 -59.44 -0.08
N ASP A 372 12.69 -58.27 0.07
CA ASP A 372 11.46 -57.88 -0.62
C ASP A 372 11.77 -56.76 -1.62
N LEU A 373 11.10 -56.75 -2.77
CA LEU A 373 11.09 -55.63 -3.71
C LEU A 373 9.93 -54.70 -3.37
N ILE A 374 10.18 -53.40 -3.41
CA ILE A 374 9.17 -52.36 -3.14
C ILE A 374 8.92 -51.58 -4.42
N LEU A 375 7.64 -51.32 -4.70
CA LEU A 375 7.22 -50.30 -5.62
C LEU A 375 6.15 -49.41 -4.97
N THR A 376 6.30 -48.09 -5.06
CA THR A 376 5.31 -47.13 -4.58
C THR A 376 4.93 -46.19 -5.71
N VAL A 377 3.63 -46.01 -5.90
CA VAL A 377 3.06 -45.01 -6.81
C VAL A 377 2.22 -44.05 -5.97
N GLU A 378 2.50 -42.76 -6.04
CA GLU A 378 1.85 -41.74 -5.21
C GLU A 378 1.50 -40.51 -6.05
N LYS A 379 0.29 -39.99 -5.87
CA LYS A 379 -0.06 -38.63 -6.28
C LYS A 379 -0.23 -37.79 -5.04
N SER A 380 0.42 -36.63 -5.01
CA SER A 380 0.26 -35.65 -3.94
C SER A 380 0.15 -34.25 -4.47
N GLU A 381 -0.56 -33.43 -3.72
CA GLU A 381 -0.79 -32.02 -4.00
C GLU A 381 -0.52 -31.25 -2.72
N LEU A 382 0.31 -30.23 -2.88
CA LEU A 382 0.73 -29.34 -1.83
C LEU A 382 0.26 -27.96 -2.22
N ALA A 383 -0.82 -27.51 -1.60
CA ALA A 383 -1.30 -26.16 -1.75
C ALA A 383 -0.48 -25.26 -0.81
N ILE A 384 0.28 -24.33 -1.39
CA ILE A 384 1.04 -23.33 -0.65
C ILE A 384 0.36 -21.99 -0.87
N GLN A 385 0.23 -21.20 0.18
CA GLN A 385 -0.35 -19.86 0.09
C GLN A 385 0.27 -19.03 -1.04
N ARG A 386 -0.55 -18.25 -1.75
CA ARG A 386 -0.21 -17.38 -2.90
C ARG A 386 0.01 -18.12 -4.22
N ASP A 387 -0.87 -19.07 -4.52
CA ASP A 387 -0.92 -19.79 -5.81
C ASP A 387 0.39 -20.49 -6.18
N HIS A 388 1.12 -20.96 -5.17
CA HIS A 388 2.36 -21.72 -5.32
C HIS A 388 2.09 -23.22 -5.15
N ASP A 389 1.00 -23.70 -5.75
CA ASP A 389 0.55 -25.08 -5.60
C ASP A 389 1.47 -26.03 -6.36
N VAL A 390 1.86 -27.12 -5.71
CA VAL A 390 2.72 -28.15 -6.27
C VAL A 390 1.96 -29.48 -6.28
N SER A 391 1.47 -29.86 -7.46
CA SER A 391 1.01 -31.23 -7.73
C SER A 391 2.19 -32.05 -8.24
N ASN A 392 2.32 -33.29 -7.78
CA ASN A 392 3.41 -34.16 -8.20
C ASN A 392 2.99 -35.63 -8.15
N THR A 393 3.34 -36.37 -9.21
CA THR A 393 3.18 -37.83 -9.31
C THR A 393 4.53 -38.50 -9.12
N ASN A 394 4.62 -39.41 -8.18
CA ASN A 394 5.86 -40.03 -7.75
C ASN A 394 5.85 -41.53 -7.99
N PHE A 395 6.99 -42.04 -8.44
CA PHE A 395 7.26 -43.45 -8.63
C PHE A 395 8.56 -43.81 -7.91
N LEU A 396 8.47 -44.70 -6.93
CA LEU A 396 9.61 -45.14 -6.12
C LEU A 396 9.75 -46.64 -6.25
N ALA A 397 10.98 -47.11 -6.46
CA ALA A 397 11.31 -48.52 -6.48
C ALA A 397 12.49 -48.79 -5.54
N GLY A 398 12.53 -49.98 -4.97
CA GLY A 398 13.60 -50.33 -4.04
C GLY A 398 13.48 -51.71 -3.45
N PHE A 399 14.10 -51.89 -2.29
CA PHE A 399 14.13 -53.17 -1.59
C PHE A 399 14.04 -53.00 -0.08
N ASN A 400 13.50 -54.02 0.58
CA ASN A 400 13.48 -54.18 2.04
C ASN A 400 14.32 -55.41 2.40
N ALA A 401 15.35 -55.19 3.21
CA ALA A 401 16.19 -56.23 3.79
C ALA A 401 15.74 -56.54 5.22
N ARG A 402 15.25 -57.77 5.43
CA ARG A 402 14.73 -58.24 6.71
C ARG A 402 15.82 -58.98 7.47
N ASP A 403 15.91 -58.73 8.78
CA ASP A 403 16.79 -59.44 9.71
C ASP A 403 18.22 -59.60 9.17
N PHE A 404 18.77 -58.54 8.57
CA PHE A 404 20.08 -58.58 7.91
C PHE A 404 21.23 -58.63 8.93
N LEU A 405 20.98 -58.18 10.16
CA LEU A 405 21.88 -58.30 11.30
C LEU A 405 21.11 -58.79 12.53
N SER A 406 21.68 -59.73 13.28
CA SER A 406 21.12 -60.24 14.53
C SER A 406 22.17 -60.19 15.63
N ILE A 407 21.87 -59.52 16.75
CA ILE A 407 22.74 -59.45 17.94
C ILE A 407 21.92 -59.93 19.15
N GLY A 408 22.10 -61.19 19.53
CA GLY A 408 21.26 -61.81 20.55
C GLY A 408 19.79 -61.84 20.13
N SER A 409 18.90 -61.29 20.95
CA SER A 409 17.47 -61.15 20.65
C SER A 409 17.12 -59.98 19.73
N TRP A 410 18.09 -59.11 19.42
CA TRP A 410 17.87 -57.94 18.57
C TRP A 410 18.08 -58.29 17.10
N LYS A 411 17.12 -57.91 16.26
CA LYS A 411 17.19 -58.06 14.80
C LYS A 411 17.09 -56.70 14.13
N ALA A 412 17.98 -56.41 13.19
CA ALA A 412 17.95 -55.20 12.38
C ALA A 412 17.36 -55.49 11.00
N SER A 413 16.42 -54.64 10.59
CA SER A 413 15.84 -54.61 9.24
C SER A 413 15.94 -53.20 8.70
N GLY A 414 16.00 -53.06 7.37
CA GLY A 414 16.16 -51.76 6.72
C GLY A 414 15.64 -51.81 5.29
N PHE A 415 15.22 -50.67 4.77
CA PHE A 415 14.77 -50.54 3.39
C PHE A 415 15.50 -49.39 2.70
N PHE A 416 15.62 -49.50 1.39
CA PHE A 416 16.12 -48.45 0.52
C PHE A 416 15.16 -48.30 -0.64
N VAL A 417 14.74 -47.07 -0.92
CA VAL A 417 13.91 -46.73 -2.07
C VAL A 417 14.48 -45.50 -2.76
N ALA A 418 14.44 -45.51 -4.08
CA ALA A 418 14.82 -44.39 -4.93
C ALA A 418 13.79 -44.23 -6.03
N GLY A 419 13.68 -43.03 -6.58
CA GLY A 419 12.69 -42.79 -7.62
C GLY A 419 12.69 -41.37 -8.11
N MET A 420 11.67 -41.09 -8.91
CA MET A 420 11.46 -39.78 -9.52
C MET A 420 10.02 -39.35 -9.31
N GLY A 421 9.81 -38.04 -9.30
CA GLY A 421 8.49 -37.44 -9.38
C GLY A 421 8.50 -36.31 -10.39
N TRP A 422 7.34 -36.00 -10.94
CA TRP A 422 7.12 -34.90 -11.87
C TRP A 422 5.79 -34.20 -11.61
#